data_AF-A0A367XQ38-F1
#
_entry.id   AF-A0A367XQ38-F1
#
_cell.length_a   1.000
_cell.length_b   1.000
_cell.length_c   1.000
_cell.angle_alpha   90.00
_cell.angle_beta   90.00
_cell.angle_gamma   90.00
#
_symmetry.space_group_name_H-M   'P 1'
#
loop_
_entity.id
_entity.type
_entity.pdbx_description
1 polymer ?
#
loop_
_entity_poly.entity_id
_entity_poly.type
_entity_poly.pdbx_seq_one_letter_code
_entity_poly.pdbx_strand_id
1 'polypeptide(L)'
;MSEEKAARVPETEEERQERLEKQQEIDARSVYVGNVDYQSTPEQLEEFFHVVGVIERVTILFDRFTGLPKGYAYIEFESEESAAKAIEELDGKEFKGRALRISKKRTNLPGFRRGGRGRGRGRGRGRGRGRGRDL
;
A
#
# COMPACT_ATOMS: atom_id res chain seq x y z
N MET A 1 41.78 19.44 5.39
CA MET A 1 41.47 18.32 4.49
C MET A 1 39.97 18.32 4.31
N SER A 2 39.51 18.84 3.19
CA SER A 2 38.09 19.06 2.91
C SER A 2 37.52 17.79 2.31
N GLU A 3 36.55 17.18 2.97
CA GLU A 3 35.78 16.07 2.41
C GLU A 3 34.93 16.63 1.26
N GLU A 4 35.29 16.21 0.05
CA GLU A 4 34.51 16.38 -1.16
C GLU A 4 33.17 15.67 -0.95
N LYS A 5 32.13 16.43 -0.63
CA LYS A 5 30.75 15.93 -0.72
C LYS A 5 30.51 15.55 -2.17
N ALA A 6 30.59 14.25 -2.47
CA ALA A 6 30.17 13.70 -3.74
C ALA A 6 28.73 14.19 -4.03
N ALA A 7 28.61 15.10 -5.00
CA ALA A 7 27.33 15.55 -5.50
C ALA A 7 26.62 14.33 -6.09
N ARG A 8 25.47 13.96 -5.51
CA ARG A 8 24.58 12.94 -6.08
C ARG A 8 24.16 13.45 -7.45
N VAL A 9 24.65 12.81 -8.51
CA VAL A 9 24.29 13.12 -9.90
C VAL A 9 22.77 13.14 -10.01
N PRO A 10 22.15 14.20 -10.57
CA PRO A 10 20.72 14.22 -10.77
C PRO A 10 20.33 13.10 -11.74
N GLU A 11 19.42 12.24 -11.29
CA GLU A 11 18.79 11.18 -12.10
C GLU A 11 18.13 11.85 -13.32
N THR A 12 18.39 11.35 -14.53
CA THR A 12 17.79 11.88 -15.76
C THR A 12 16.28 11.58 -15.81
N GLU A 13 15.52 12.35 -16.60
CA GLU A 13 14.07 12.11 -16.76
C GLU A 13 13.79 10.72 -17.36
N GLU A 14 14.67 10.21 -18.21
CA GLU A 14 14.57 8.86 -18.80
C GLU A 14 14.75 7.77 -17.73
N GLU A 15 15.83 7.81 -16.94
CA GLU A 15 16.06 6.88 -15.83
C GLU A 15 14.92 6.91 -14.80
N ARG A 16 14.40 8.11 -14.53
CA ARG A 16 13.25 8.30 -13.64
C ARG A 16 12.00 7.64 -14.21
N GLN A 17 11.75 7.78 -15.51
CA GLN A 17 10.59 7.20 -16.17
C GLN A 17 10.67 5.66 -16.17
N GLU A 18 11.82 5.09 -16.53
CA GLU A 18 12.04 3.63 -16.49
C GLU A 18 11.82 3.06 -15.09
N ARG A 19 12.32 3.75 -14.07
CA ARG A 19 12.14 3.34 -12.67
C ARG A 19 10.66 3.36 -12.27
N LEU A 20 9.88 4.32 -12.75
CA LEU A 20 8.44 4.41 -12.47
C LEU A 20 7.66 3.31 -13.16
N GLU A 21 7.96 3.02 -14.42
CA GLU A 21 7.34 1.95 -15.20
C GLU A 21 7.63 0.59 -14.57
N LYS A 22 8.90 0.34 -14.23
CA LYS A 22 9.30 -0.87 -13.50
C LYS A 22 8.60 -1.00 -12.15
N GLN A 23 8.44 0.11 -11.41
CA GLN A 23 7.70 0.09 -10.14
C GLN A 23 6.21 -0.22 -10.35
N GLN A 24 5.60 0.30 -11.42
CA GLN A 24 4.21 0.02 -11.76
C GLN A 24 4.02 -1.45 -12.15
N GLU A 25 4.93 -2.02 -12.93
CA GLU A 25 4.93 -3.43 -13.29
C GLU A 25 5.03 -4.32 -12.03
N ILE A 26 6.00 -4.05 -11.15
CA ILE A 26 6.15 -4.74 -9.87
C ILE A 26 4.87 -4.62 -9.05
N ASP A 27 4.27 -3.43 -8.99
CA ASP A 27 3.05 -3.20 -8.22
C ASP A 27 1.83 -3.91 -8.80
N ALA A 28 1.76 -4.08 -10.14
CA ALA A 28 0.71 -4.84 -10.81
C ALA A 28 0.76 -6.33 -10.45
N ARG A 29 1.97 -6.91 -10.36
CA ARG A 29 2.20 -8.29 -9.90
C ARG A 29 2.33 -8.44 -8.39
N SER A 30 1.98 -7.41 -7.61
CA SER A 30 2.07 -7.44 -6.15
C SER A 30 0.73 -7.22 -5.46
N VAL A 31 0.58 -7.84 -4.29
CA VAL A 31 -0.57 -7.65 -3.40
C VAL A 31 -0.14 -7.09 -2.05
N TYR A 32 -1.02 -6.27 -1.48
CA TYR A 32 -1.03 -5.91 -0.07
C TYR A 32 -1.79 -6.99 0.71
N VAL A 33 -1.18 -7.49 1.77
CA VAL A 33 -1.77 -8.45 2.71
C VAL A 33 -1.85 -7.79 4.08
N GLY A 34 -3.06 -7.50 4.53
CA GLY A 34 -3.35 -6.94 5.85
C GLY A 34 -3.85 -8.00 6.82
N ASN A 35 -3.88 -7.62 8.10
CA ASN A 35 -4.28 -8.48 9.22
C ASN A 35 -3.39 -9.72 9.42
N VAL A 36 -2.16 -9.67 8.91
CA VAL A 36 -1.15 -10.71 9.08
C VAL A 36 -0.81 -10.85 10.56
N ASP A 37 -0.63 -12.09 11.01
CA ASP A 37 -0.21 -12.38 12.38
C ASP A 37 1.19 -11.81 12.68
N TYR A 38 1.38 -11.31 13.90
CA TYR A 38 2.62 -10.63 14.30
C TYR A 38 3.81 -11.58 14.42
N GLN A 39 3.58 -12.88 14.51
CA GLN A 39 4.62 -13.92 14.57
C GLN A 39 4.79 -14.64 13.22
N SER A 40 4.17 -14.15 12.15
CA SER A 40 4.35 -14.70 10.82
C SER A 40 5.74 -14.43 10.27
N THR A 41 6.34 -15.46 9.71
CA THR A 41 7.61 -15.35 8.99
C THR A 41 7.37 -15.23 7.49
N PRO A 42 8.34 -14.71 6.72
CA PRO A 42 8.24 -14.64 5.27
C PRO A 42 7.96 -16.01 4.63
N GLU A 43 8.62 -17.07 5.13
CA GLU A 43 8.52 -18.43 4.60
C GLU A 43 7.11 -19.00 4.76
N GLN A 44 6.45 -18.70 5.89
CA GLN A 44 5.07 -19.14 6.13
C GLN A 44 4.06 -18.43 5.22
N LEU A 45 4.30 -17.16 4.92
CA LEU A 45 3.48 -16.43 3.95
C LEU A 45 3.75 -16.98 2.55
N GLU A 46 5.01 -17.22 2.20
CA GLU A 46 5.38 -17.80 0.91
C GLU A 46 4.66 -19.13 0.68
N GLU A 47 4.74 -20.07 1.62
CA GLU A 47 4.05 -21.36 1.55
C GLU A 47 2.54 -21.21 1.39
N PHE A 48 1.91 -20.30 2.14
CA PHE A 48 0.47 -20.06 2.06
C PHE A 48 0.03 -19.48 0.71
N PHE A 49 0.85 -18.60 0.11
CA PHE A 49 0.55 -17.93 -1.15
C PHE A 49 1.04 -18.73 -2.37
N HIS A 50 1.87 -19.76 -2.20
CA HIS A 50 2.39 -20.58 -3.30
C HIS A 50 1.28 -21.33 -4.07
N VAL A 51 0.09 -21.52 -3.46
CA VAL A 51 -1.05 -22.15 -4.14
C VAL A 51 -1.59 -21.33 -5.31
N VAL A 52 -1.41 -20.00 -5.31
CA VAL A 52 -1.91 -19.14 -6.40
C VAL A 52 -0.86 -18.85 -7.48
N GLY A 53 0.43 -19.00 -7.18
CA GLY A 53 1.52 -18.77 -8.13
C GLY A 53 2.91 -18.68 -7.51
N VAL A 54 3.91 -18.49 -8.36
CA VAL A 54 5.33 -18.35 -7.97
C VAL A 54 5.56 -16.97 -7.34
N ILE A 55 6.24 -16.95 -6.20
CA ILE A 55 6.50 -15.75 -5.41
C ILE A 55 7.94 -15.30 -5.66
N GLU A 56 8.10 -14.04 -6.05
CA GLU A 56 9.40 -13.39 -6.26
C GLU A 56 9.92 -12.78 -4.97
N ARG A 57 9.02 -12.18 -4.17
CA ARG A 57 9.44 -11.50 -2.94
C ARG A 57 8.32 -11.39 -1.91
N VAL A 58 8.68 -11.64 -0.66
CA VAL A 58 7.85 -11.37 0.52
C VAL A 58 8.47 -10.23 1.33
N THR A 59 7.67 -9.22 1.69
CA THR A 59 8.12 -8.10 2.52
C THR A 59 7.14 -7.83 3.65
N ILE A 60 7.52 -8.16 4.89
CA ILE A 60 6.76 -7.83 6.10
C ILE A 60 7.18 -6.44 6.60
N LEU A 61 6.20 -5.58 6.91
CA LEU A 61 6.50 -4.23 7.37
C LEU A 61 6.46 -4.12 8.89
N PHE A 62 7.56 -3.57 9.41
CA PHE A 62 7.75 -3.27 10.82
C PHE A 62 7.61 -1.78 11.06
N ASP A 63 7.15 -1.43 12.25
CA ASP A 63 7.14 -0.06 12.73
C ASP A 63 8.55 0.41 13.00
N ARG A 64 8.93 1.54 12.39
CA ARG A 64 10.30 2.05 12.46
C ARG A 64 10.67 2.59 13.85
N PHE A 65 9.68 2.90 14.69
CA PHE A 65 9.90 3.43 16.03
C PHE A 65 9.87 2.33 17.08
N THR A 66 8.92 1.40 16.97
CA THR A 66 8.76 0.33 17.98
C THR A 66 9.45 -0.98 17.59
N GLY A 67 9.84 -1.15 16.32
CA GLY A 67 10.36 -2.41 15.79
C GLY A 67 9.31 -3.52 15.67
N LEU A 68 8.07 -3.27 16.10
CA LEU A 68 7.02 -4.27 16.10
C LEU A 68 6.41 -4.44 14.70
N PRO A 69 6.01 -5.65 14.31
CA PRO A 69 5.33 -5.86 13.05
C PRO A 69 4.03 -5.06 13.02
N LYS A 70 3.70 -4.46 11.88
CA LYS A 70 2.46 -3.67 11.74
C LYS A 70 1.23 -4.49 11.38
N GLY A 71 1.40 -5.81 11.24
CA GLY A 71 0.33 -6.73 10.82
C GLY A 71 -0.02 -6.61 9.34
N TYR A 72 0.95 -6.23 8.50
CA TYR A 72 0.79 -6.26 7.06
C TYR A 72 2.09 -6.58 6.32
N ALA A 73 1.93 -7.15 5.12
CA ALA A 73 3.01 -7.56 4.22
C ALA A 73 2.68 -7.18 2.77
N TYR A 74 3.71 -7.18 1.93
CA TYR A 74 3.57 -7.21 0.47
C TYR A 74 4.10 -8.53 -0.06
N ILE A 75 3.34 -9.12 -0.98
CA ILE A 75 3.74 -10.33 -1.71
C ILE A 75 3.85 -9.93 -3.18
N GLU A 76 5.01 -10.13 -3.75
CA GLU A 76 5.32 -9.91 -5.16
C GLU A 76 5.36 -11.27 -5.84
N PHE A 77 4.53 -11.45 -6.86
CA PHE A 77 4.48 -12.66 -7.67
C PHE A 77 5.28 -12.48 -8.95
N GLU A 78 5.58 -13.59 -9.62
CA GLU A 78 6.15 -13.58 -10.97
C GLU A 78 5.15 -12.99 -12.00
N SER A 79 3.85 -13.22 -11.82
CA SER A 79 2.81 -12.79 -12.76
C SER A 79 1.67 -11.97 -12.13
N GLU A 80 1.08 -11.05 -12.92
CA GLU A 80 -0.10 -10.28 -12.51
C GLU A 80 -1.33 -11.18 -12.29
N GLU A 81 -1.44 -12.28 -13.04
CA GLU A 81 -2.52 -13.26 -12.86
C GLU A 81 -2.51 -13.89 -11.46
N SER A 82 -1.32 -14.22 -10.94
CA SER A 82 -1.15 -14.76 -9.59
C SER A 82 -1.60 -13.75 -8.53
N ALA A 83 -1.31 -12.47 -8.74
CA ALA A 83 -1.76 -11.38 -7.86
C ALA A 83 -3.30 -11.23 -7.88
N ALA A 84 -3.94 -11.36 -9.05
CA ALA A 84 -5.39 -11.34 -9.17
C ALA A 84 -6.03 -12.53 -8.44
N LYS A 85 -5.54 -13.74 -8.67
CA LYS A 85 -6.01 -14.97 -7.99
C LYS A 85 -5.84 -14.89 -6.48
N ALA A 86 -4.73 -14.33 -5.99
CA ALA A 86 -4.53 -14.11 -4.56
C ALA A 86 -5.66 -13.29 -3.93
N ILE A 87 -6.12 -12.25 -4.63
CA ILE A 87 -7.21 -11.39 -4.15
C ILE A 87 -8.55 -12.12 -4.21
N GLU A 88 -8.81 -12.88 -5.28
CA GLU A 88 -10.11 -13.55 -5.45
C GLU A 88 -10.26 -14.78 -4.56
N GLU A 89 -9.19 -15.55 -4.38
CA GLU A 89 -9.25 -16.85 -3.72
C GLU A 89 -8.79 -16.84 -2.27
N LEU A 90 -7.89 -15.92 -1.88
CA LEU A 90 -7.30 -15.91 -0.54
C LEU A 90 -7.79 -14.75 0.34
N ASP A 91 -8.48 -13.75 -0.22
CA ASP A 91 -9.05 -12.68 0.60
C ASP A 91 -10.11 -13.24 1.57
N GLY A 92 -10.00 -12.86 2.84
CA GLY A 92 -10.87 -13.38 3.90
C GLY A 92 -10.53 -14.79 4.39
N LYS A 93 -9.60 -15.52 3.77
CA LYS A 93 -9.16 -16.83 4.28
C LYS A 93 -8.43 -16.69 5.61
N GLU A 94 -8.59 -17.70 6.46
CA GLU A 94 -7.91 -17.75 7.75
C GLU A 94 -6.47 -18.21 7.62
N PHE A 95 -5.57 -17.46 8.24
CA PHE A 95 -4.17 -17.79 8.41
C PHE A 95 -3.80 -17.54 9.88
N LYS A 96 -3.32 -18.58 10.57
CA LYS A 96 -3.03 -18.54 12.01
C LYS A 96 -4.19 -17.98 12.86
N GLY A 97 -5.43 -18.34 12.53
CA GLY A 97 -6.64 -17.89 13.24
C GLY A 97 -7.01 -16.42 13.00
N ARG A 98 -6.49 -15.81 11.93
CA ARG A 98 -6.82 -14.44 11.50
C ARG A 98 -7.24 -14.45 10.04
N ALA A 99 -8.39 -13.85 9.74
CA ALA A 99 -8.81 -13.64 8.35
C ALA A 99 -7.90 -12.60 7.68
N LEU A 100 -7.21 -12.99 6.61
CA LEU A 100 -6.34 -12.09 5.85
C LEU A 100 -7.19 -11.08 5.07
N ARG A 101 -6.62 -9.90 4.83
CA ARG A 101 -7.21 -8.87 3.97
C ARG A 101 -6.30 -8.56 2.81
N ILE A 102 -6.67 -8.98 1.61
CA ILE A 102 -5.80 -8.94 0.43
C ILE A 102 -6.35 -7.93 -0.57
N SER A 103 -5.46 -7.09 -1.11
CA SER A 103 -5.83 -6.09 -2.12
C SER A 103 -4.65 -5.78 -3.04
N LYS A 104 -4.90 -5.19 -4.20
CA LYS A 104 -3.82 -4.76 -5.12
C LYS A 104 -2.84 -3.84 -4.40
N LYS A 105 -1.53 -4.06 -4.59
CA LYS A 105 -0.51 -3.13 -4.09
C LYS A 105 -0.70 -1.77 -4.79
N ARG A 106 -0.51 -0.69 -4.04
CA ARG A 106 -0.62 0.68 -4.56
C ARG A 106 0.73 1.35 -4.53
N THR A 107 1.14 1.95 -5.64
CA THR A 107 2.33 2.80 -5.70
C THR A 107 2.09 4.06 -4.86
N ASN A 108 2.95 4.28 -3.86
CA ASN A 108 3.02 5.57 -3.18
C ASN A 108 3.85 6.53 -4.04
N LEU A 109 3.25 7.09 -5.09
CA LEU A 109 3.90 8.14 -5.87
C LEU A 109 4.01 9.41 -5.01
N PRO A 110 5.23 9.97 -4.80
CA PRO A 110 5.39 11.24 -4.12
C PRO A 110 4.63 12.34 -4.89
N GLY A 111 3.65 12.96 -4.23
CA GLY A 111 2.75 13.97 -4.82
C GLY A 111 1.37 13.46 -5.22
N PHE A 112 1.18 12.15 -5.41
CA PHE A 112 -0.13 11.56 -5.73
C PHE A 112 -0.90 11.18 -4.45
N ARG A 113 -1.17 12.16 -3.58
CA ARG A 113 -2.23 12.02 -2.56
C ARG A 113 -3.58 12.11 -3.26
N ARG A 114 -4.03 11.04 -3.93
CA ARG A 114 -5.38 11.01 -4.50
C ARG A 114 -6.38 10.86 -3.36
N GLY A 115 -6.97 12.00 -3.01
CA GLY A 115 -8.01 12.09 -2.01
C GLY A 115 -7.79 13.31 -1.14
N GLY A 116 -7.77 14.50 -1.76
CA GLY A 116 -8.34 15.64 -1.08
C GLY A 116 -9.69 15.20 -0.53
N ARG A 117 -9.76 15.03 0.80
CA ARG A 117 -11.01 15.24 1.52
C ARG A 117 -11.32 16.73 1.39
N GLY A 118 -11.68 17.13 0.18
CA GLY A 118 -12.63 18.20 -0.02
C GLY A 118 -13.85 17.78 0.77
N ARG A 119 -13.94 18.29 1.99
CA ARG A 119 -15.18 18.40 2.74
C ARG A 119 -16.07 19.39 1.99
N GLY A 120 -16.45 19.04 0.77
CA GLY A 120 -17.58 19.61 0.06
C GLY A 120 -18.84 19.11 0.74
N ARG A 121 -19.08 19.54 1.98
CA ARG A 121 -20.43 19.51 2.55
C ARG A 121 -21.22 20.60 1.81
N GLY A 122 -21.71 20.22 0.64
CA GLY A 122 -22.98 20.74 0.16
C GLY A 122 -24.04 20.43 1.22
N ARG A 123 -24.31 21.41 2.09
CA ARG A 123 -25.60 21.57 2.74
C ARG A 123 -26.01 23.02 2.59
N GLY A 124 -26.64 23.30 1.46
CA GLY A 124 -27.71 24.28 1.48
C GLY A 124 -28.79 23.78 2.44
N ARG A 125 -29.14 24.59 3.44
CA ARG A 125 -30.46 24.60 4.09
C ARG A 125 -30.58 25.81 5.02
N GLY A 126 -31.57 26.66 4.74
CA GLY A 126 -32.15 27.69 5.63
C GLY A 126 -31.31 28.96 5.74
N ARG A 127 -31.63 30.09 5.08
CA ARG A 127 -32.88 30.87 5.21
C ARG A 127 -33.42 30.84 6.64
N GLY A 128 -33.13 31.91 7.38
CA GLY A 128 -33.64 32.15 8.72
C GLY A 128 -33.27 33.55 9.21
N ARG A 129 -33.64 34.58 8.44
CA ARG A 129 -33.76 35.96 8.93
C ARG A 129 -34.85 35.99 10.01
N GLY A 130 -34.49 36.37 11.23
CA GLY A 130 -35.39 36.90 12.26
C GLY A 130 -34.55 37.80 13.15
N ARG A 131 -34.27 39.03 12.73
CA ARG A 131 -34.93 40.26 13.22
C ARG A 131 -35.35 40.15 14.69
N GLY A 132 -34.62 40.86 15.55
CA GLY A 132 -35.11 41.26 16.85
C GLY A 132 -36.38 42.11 16.73
N ARG A 133 -37.15 42.10 17.82
CA ARG A 133 -38.10 43.15 18.18
C ARG A 133 -38.23 43.12 19.71
N ASP A 134 -37.50 44.03 20.34
CA ASP A 134 -37.92 45.00 21.36
C ASP A 134 -39.04 44.59 22.34
N LEU A 135 -38.70 44.71 23.64
CA LEU A 135 -39.64 44.98 24.74
C LEU A 135 -40.21 46.41 24.60
#